data_AF-A0A349PML3-F1
#
_entry.id   AF-A0A349PML3-F1
#
_cell.length_a   1.000
_cell.length_b   1.000
_cell.length_c   1.000
_cell.angle_alpha   90.00
_cell.angle_beta   90.00
_cell.angle_gamma   90.00
#
_symmetry.space_group_name_H-M   'P 1'
#
loop_
_entity.id
_entity.type
_entity.pdbx_description
1 polymer ?
#
loop_
_entity_poly.entity_id
_entity_poly.type
_entity_poly.pdbx_seq_one_letter_code
_entity_poly.pdbx_strand_id
1 'polypeptide(L)'
;MKKFTVLLFVMFASLTIQAQASQEKQEAAAKALVDKMDKVVTLSEDEKTQIYDLEMKRIQDKTQVNKDNAGDQEAIAAQKKELDKKWRATVSKLITPARMKMWSDYQKEQREKKEQKAKE
;
A
#
# COMPACT_ATOMS: atom_id res chain seq x y z
N MET A 1 -40.51 -18.72 -9.60
CA MET A 1 -39.49 -18.67 -8.52
C MET A 1 -38.08 -19.04 -8.97
N LYS A 2 -37.86 -20.11 -9.77
CA LYS A 2 -36.51 -20.49 -10.26
C LYS A 2 -35.74 -19.40 -11.02
N LYS A 3 -36.42 -18.53 -11.77
CA LYS A 3 -35.80 -17.41 -12.53
C LYS A 3 -35.24 -16.31 -11.62
N PHE A 4 -35.83 -16.11 -10.43
CA PHE A 4 -35.33 -15.14 -9.45
C PHE A 4 -34.11 -15.67 -8.69
N THR A 5 -34.03 -16.98 -8.44
CA THR A 5 -32.89 -17.61 -7.77
C THR A 5 -31.60 -17.52 -8.60
N VAL A 6 -31.68 -17.70 -9.91
CA VAL A 6 -30.53 -17.55 -10.83
C VAL A 6 -30.05 -16.10 -10.86
N LEU A 7 -30.98 -15.14 -10.88
CA LEU A 7 -30.66 -13.71 -10.94
C LEU A 7 -29.99 -13.22 -9.64
N LEU A 8 -30.41 -13.76 -8.49
CA LEU A 8 -29.75 -13.51 -7.20
C LEU A 8 -28.33 -14.08 -7.18
N PHE A 9 -28.13 -15.30 -7.69
CA PHE A 9 -26.82 -15.96 -7.72
C PHE A 9 -25.80 -15.23 -8.62
N VAL A 10 -26.26 -14.68 -9.75
CA VAL A 10 -25.42 -13.88 -10.67
C VAL A 10 -25.02 -12.53 -10.05
N MET A 11 -25.90 -11.87 -9.28
CA MET A 11 -25.53 -10.67 -8.53
C MET A 11 -24.48 -10.95 -7.46
N PHE A 12 -24.62 -12.03 -6.69
CA PHE A 12 -23.62 -12.41 -5.67
C PHE A 12 -22.25 -12.77 -6.27
N ALA A 13 -22.23 -13.47 -7.42
CA ALA A 13 -21.00 -13.79 -8.12
C ALA A 13 -20.26 -12.56 -8.68
N SER A 14 -20.97 -11.46 -8.94
CA SER A 14 -20.37 -10.23 -9.47
C SER A 14 -19.60 -9.44 -8.40
N LEU A 15 -20.04 -9.52 -7.13
CA LEU A 15 -19.42 -8.82 -6.00
C LEU A 15 -18.11 -9.49 -5.56
N THR A 16 -18.00 -10.81 -5.69
CA THR A 16 -16.79 -11.56 -5.28
C THR A 16 -15.60 -11.31 -6.21
N ILE A 17 -15.84 -11.17 -7.51
CA ILE A 17 -14.79 -10.91 -8.52
C ILE A 17 -14.11 -9.56 -8.28
N GLN A 18 -14.87 -8.51 -7.95
CA GLN A 18 -14.32 -7.16 -7.71
C GLN A 18 -13.50 -7.09 -6.42
N ALA A 19 -13.95 -7.78 -5.37
CA ALA A 19 -13.20 -7.86 -4.11
C ALA A 19 -11.86 -8.59 -4.32
N GLN A 20 -11.85 -9.70 -5.06
CA GLN A 20 -10.63 -10.47 -5.33
C GLN A 20 -9.61 -9.68 -6.16
N ALA A 21 -10.04 -9.00 -7.22
CA ALA A 21 -9.16 -8.15 -8.03
C ALA A 21 -8.54 -6.99 -7.22
N SER A 22 -9.31 -6.45 -6.26
CA SER A 22 -8.81 -5.39 -5.37
C SER A 22 -7.73 -5.91 -4.42
N GLN A 23 -7.91 -7.13 -3.87
CA GLN A 23 -6.95 -7.74 -2.95
C GLN A 23 -5.64 -8.09 -3.67
N GLU A 24 -5.71 -8.71 -4.84
CA GLU A 24 -4.53 -9.07 -5.63
C GLU A 24 -3.67 -7.84 -5.95
N LYS A 25 -4.31 -6.71 -6.28
CA LYS A 25 -3.62 -5.43 -6.51
C LYS A 25 -2.92 -4.91 -5.25
N GLN A 26 -3.54 -5.04 -4.08
CA GLN A 26 -2.94 -4.64 -2.80
C GLN A 26 -1.72 -5.50 -2.48
N GLU A 27 -1.84 -6.81 -2.65
CA GLU A 27 -0.75 -7.75 -2.44
C GLU A 27 0.41 -7.49 -3.39
N ALA A 28 0.14 -7.26 -4.68
CA ALA A 28 1.15 -6.92 -5.67
C ALA A 28 1.88 -5.60 -5.30
N ALA A 29 1.14 -4.60 -4.80
CA ALA A 29 1.74 -3.35 -4.35
C ALA A 29 2.64 -3.54 -3.12
N ALA A 30 2.23 -4.35 -2.15
CA ALA A 30 3.04 -4.67 -0.97
C ALA A 30 4.31 -5.45 -1.33
N LYS A 31 4.19 -6.50 -2.16
CA LYS A 31 5.32 -7.27 -2.69
C LYS A 31 6.31 -6.37 -3.44
N ALA A 32 5.80 -5.53 -4.35
CA ALA A 32 6.64 -4.62 -5.12
C ALA A 32 7.35 -3.57 -4.26
N LEU A 33 6.79 -3.18 -3.11
CA LEU A 33 7.47 -2.32 -2.16
C LEU A 33 8.61 -3.06 -1.46
N VAL A 34 8.36 -4.27 -0.95
CA VAL A 34 9.37 -5.11 -0.29
C VAL A 34 10.52 -5.42 -1.24
N ASP A 35 10.23 -5.83 -2.48
CA ASP A 35 11.25 -6.13 -3.49
C ASP A 35 12.14 -4.92 -3.81
N LYS A 36 11.54 -3.72 -3.85
CA LYS A 36 12.29 -2.48 -4.05
C LYS A 36 13.14 -2.13 -2.85
N MET A 37 12.60 -2.28 -1.64
CA MET A 37 13.35 -2.04 -0.42
C MET A 37 14.53 -3.01 -0.29
N ASP A 38 14.32 -4.29 -0.56
CA ASP A 38 15.37 -5.32 -0.53
C ASP A 38 16.53 -4.98 -1.46
N LYS A 39 16.23 -4.53 -2.68
CA LYS A 39 17.26 -4.06 -3.64
C LYS A 39 18.06 -2.85 -3.17
N VAL A 40 17.51 -2.03 -2.28
CA VAL A 40 18.15 -0.77 -1.83
C VAL A 40 18.92 -0.96 -0.53
N VAL A 41 18.39 -1.76 0.41
CA VAL A 41 18.95 -1.85 1.77
C VAL A 41 19.32 -3.26 2.20
N THR A 42 19.03 -4.27 1.38
CA THR A 42 19.17 -5.69 1.68
C THR A 42 18.44 -6.10 2.96
N LEU A 43 17.31 -6.79 2.78
CA LEU A 43 16.45 -7.25 3.85
C LEU A 43 16.71 -8.73 4.10
N SER A 44 16.71 -9.12 5.37
CA SER A 44 16.53 -10.52 5.77
C SER A 44 15.11 -11.00 5.45
N GLU A 45 14.90 -12.32 5.38
CA GLU A 45 13.57 -12.90 5.12
C GLU A 45 12.55 -12.52 6.21
N ASP A 46 12.99 -12.40 7.48
CA ASP A 46 12.14 -11.94 8.58
C ASP A 46 11.74 -10.47 8.43
N GLU A 47 12.68 -9.60 8.01
CA GLU A 47 12.38 -8.20 7.72
C GLU A 47 11.43 -8.07 6.52
N LYS A 48 11.61 -8.88 5.46
CA LYS A 48 10.72 -8.89 4.29
C LYS A 48 9.29 -9.22 4.70
N THR A 49 9.10 -10.29 5.47
CA THR A 49 7.79 -10.73 5.96
C THR A 49 7.12 -9.64 6.79
N GLN A 50 7.85 -9.06 7.76
CA GLN A 50 7.29 -8.04 8.64
C GLN A 50 6.95 -6.73 7.90
N ILE A 51 7.79 -6.32 6.95
CA ILE A 51 7.53 -5.12 6.14
C ILE A 51 6.36 -5.36 5.19
N TYR A 52 6.23 -6.57 4.62
CA TYR A 52 5.09 -6.95 3.81
C TYR A 52 3.78 -6.80 4.58
N ASP A 53 3.70 -7.37 5.79
CA ASP A 53 2.50 -7.31 6.63
C ASP A 53 2.16 -5.88 7.04
N LEU A 54 3.18 -5.09 7.40
CA LEU A 54 3.01 -3.67 7.72
C LEU A 54 2.50 -2.87 6.51
N GLU A 55 3.00 -3.17 5.32
CA GLU A 55 2.56 -2.50 4.10
C GLU A 55 1.13 -2.88 3.71
N MET A 56 0.79 -4.17 3.80
CA MET A 56 -0.59 -4.64 3.58
C MET A 56 -1.56 -3.94 4.52
N LYS A 57 -1.23 -3.88 5.81
CA LYS A 57 -2.04 -3.15 6.79
C LYS A 57 -2.15 -1.68 6.44
N ARG A 58 -1.05 -1.01 6.07
CA ARG A 58 -1.06 0.41 5.68
C ARG A 58 -1.97 0.66 4.49
N ILE A 59 -1.94 -0.20 3.47
CA ILE A 59 -2.78 -0.08 2.28
C ILE A 59 -4.26 -0.23 2.65
N GLN A 60 -4.60 -1.19 3.50
CA GLN A 60 -5.96 -1.40 4.00
C GLN A 60 -6.44 -0.19 4.81
N ASP A 61 -5.63 0.29 5.76
CA ASP A 61 -5.96 1.45 6.60
C ASP A 61 -6.15 2.71 5.72
N LYS A 62 -5.29 2.95 4.72
CA LYS A 62 -5.46 4.05 3.76
C LYS A 62 -6.74 3.92 2.92
N THR A 63 -7.11 2.70 2.57
CA THR A 63 -8.36 2.42 1.85
C THR A 63 -9.56 2.74 2.73
N GLN A 64 -9.50 2.41 4.02
CA GLN A 64 -10.55 2.74 4.97
C GLN A 64 -10.67 4.26 5.20
N VAL A 65 -9.54 4.97 5.36
CA VAL A 65 -9.52 6.44 5.47
C VAL A 65 -10.24 7.11 4.29
N ASN A 66 -10.06 6.61 3.06
CA ASN A 66 -10.77 7.13 1.89
C ASN A 66 -12.30 6.96 1.98
N LYS A 67 -12.74 5.83 2.55
CA LYS A 67 -14.18 5.54 2.71
C LYS A 67 -14.78 6.40 3.81
N ASP A 68 -14.11 6.50 4.95
CA ASP A 68 -14.63 7.16 6.15
C ASP A 68 -14.71 8.69 5.99
N ASN A 69 -13.82 9.27 5.18
CA ASN A 69 -13.71 10.72 5.01
C ASN A 69 -14.05 11.14 3.57
N ALA A 70 -14.94 10.40 2.90
CA ALA A 70 -15.30 10.65 1.51
C ALA A 70 -15.81 12.09 1.32
N GLY A 71 -15.14 12.85 0.44
CA GLY A 71 -15.44 14.26 0.17
C GLY A 71 -14.60 15.26 0.99
N ASP A 72 -13.94 14.83 2.07
CA ASP A 72 -13.04 15.66 2.86
C ASP A 72 -11.57 15.35 2.53
N GLN A 73 -11.04 16.05 1.52
CA GLN A 73 -9.66 15.83 1.06
C GLN A 73 -8.61 16.20 2.11
N GLU A 74 -8.90 17.17 2.98
CA GLU A 74 -7.98 17.61 4.01
C GLU A 74 -7.85 16.55 5.11
N ALA A 75 -8.98 16.03 5.59
CA ALA A 75 -9.00 14.93 6.56
C ALA A 75 -8.33 13.66 5.99
N ILE A 76 -8.60 13.33 4.72
CA ILE A 76 -7.94 12.20 4.04
C ILE A 76 -6.42 12.40 4.02
N ALA A 77 -5.94 13.58 3.64
CA ALA A 77 -4.51 13.86 3.56
C ALA A 77 -3.84 13.78 4.94
N ALA A 78 -4.45 14.39 5.96
CA ALA A 78 -3.95 14.38 7.33
C ALA A 78 -3.85 12.95 7.89
N GLN A 79 -4.92 12.16 7.79
CA GLN A 79 -4.92 10.79 8.32
C GLN A 79 -3.94 9.87 7.58
N LYS A 80 -3.85 9.98 6.25
CA LYS A 80 -2.84 9.22 5.48
C LYS A 80 -1.41 9.58 5.87
N LYS A 81 -1.14 10.86 6.12
CA LYS A 81 0.18 11.32 6.59
C LYS A 81 0.55 10.70 7.92
N GLU A 82 -0.40 10.57 8.85
CA GLU A 82 -0.17 9.90 10.12
C GLU A 82 0.06 8.40 9.96
N LEU A 83 -0.66 7.72 9.06
CA LEU A 83 -0.38 6.33 8.71
C LEU A 83 1.04 6.14 8.15
N ASP A 84 1.47 7.05 7.27
CA ASP A 84 2.83 7.02 6.70
C ASP A 84 3.91 7.29 7.75
N LYS A 85 3.67 8.21 8.68
CA LYS A 85 4.57 8.48 9.80
C LYS A 85 4.72 7.26 10.72
N LYS A 86 3.60 6.62 11.08
CA LYS A 86 3.59 5.40 11.90
C LYS A 86 4.35 4.27 11.20
N TRP A 87 4.05 4.02 9.93
CA TRP A 87 4.73 3.00 9.13
C TRP A 87 6.24 3.25 9.08
N ARG A 88 6.66 4.49 8.77
CA ARG A 88 8.08 4.87 8.72
C ARG A 88 8.78 4.67 10.06
N ALA A 89 8.13 5.02 11.17
CA ALA A 89 8.68 4.83 12.50
C ALA A 89 8.86 3.34 12.84
N THR A 90 7.88 2.50 12.50
CA THR A 90 7.96 1.05 12.74
C THR A 90 9.03 0.40 11.87
N VAL A 91 9.04 0.68 10.56
CA VAL A 91 10.05 0.13 9.64
C VAL A 91 11.45 0.58 10.02
N SER A 92 11.63 1.83 10.45
CA SER A 92 12.94 2.31 10.91
C SER A 92 13.49 1.55 12.12
N LYS A 93 12.62 0.98 12.96
CA LYS A 93 13.03 0.13 14.08
C LYS A 93 13.40 -1.28 13.61
N LEU A 94 12.71 -1.79 12.58
CA LEU A 94 13.00 -3.09 11.97
C LEU A 94 14.36 -3.09 11.26
N ILE A 95 14.56 -2.15 10.33
CA ILE A 95 15.74 -2.14 9.45
C ILE A 95 16.87 -1.23 9.94
N THR A 96 16.75 -0.61 11.12
CA THR A 96 17.63 0.47 11.63
C THR A 96 17.47 1.83 10.93
N PRO A 97 17.78 2.95 11.62
CA PRO A 97 17.72 4.29 11.04
C PRO A 97 18.64 4.51 9.83
N ALA A 98 19.82 3.85 9.81
CA ALA A 98 20.79 4.03 8.73
C ALA A 98 20.25 3.48 7.39
N ARG A 99 19.75 2.23 7.38
CA ARG A 99 19.10 1.64 6.20
C ARG A 99 17.83 2.41 5.83
N MET A 100 17.05 2.86 6.82
CA MET A 100 15.88 3.69 6.52
C MET A 100 16.24 5.04 5.86
N LYS A 101 17.41 5.61 6.18
CA LYS A 101 17.92 6.79 5.49
C LYS A 101 18.24 6.48 4.03
N MET A 102 18.94 5.37 3.74
CA MET A 102 19.24 4.94 2.36
C MET A 102 17.96 4.79 1.53
N TRP A 103 16.94 4.14 2.11
CA TRP A 103 15.63 4.04 1.47
C TRP A 103 14.99 5.41 1.21
N SER A 104 15.04 6.33 2.16
CA SER A 104 14.51 7.68 2.02
C SER A 104 15.23 8.48 0.93
N ASP A 105 16.55 8.34 0.83
CA ASP A 105 17.36 9.02 -0.19
C ASP A 105 17.03 8.47 -1.58
N TYR A 106 16.92 7.14 -1.72
CA TYR A 106 16.44 6.49 -2.94
C TYR A 106 15.06 7.02 -3.35
N GLN A 107 14.09 7.09 -2.43
CA GLN A 107 12.75 7.61 -2.74
C GLN A 107 12.78 9.07 -3.21
N LYS A 108 13.66 9.89 -2.63
CA LYS A 108 13.85 11.28 -3.05
C LYS A 108 14.40 11.35 -4.48
N GLU A 109 15.44 10.59 -4.79
CA GLU A 109 16.03 10.52 -6.13
C GLU A 109 15.01 10.04 -7.18
N GLN A 110 14.22 9.01 -6.87
CA GLN A 110 13.17 8.53 -7.78
C GLN A 110 12.09 9.57 -8.05
N ARG A 111 11.77 10.43 -7.07
CA ARG A 111 10.81 11.52 -7.24
C ARG A 111 11.39 12.60 -8.17
N GLU A 112 12.63 13.01 -7.93
CA GLU A 112 13.33 14.01 -8.76
C GLU A 112 13.46 13.54 -10.21
N LYS A 113 13.81 12.27 -10.43
CA LYS A 113 13.85 11.66 -11.78
C LYS A 113 12.50 11.69 -12.49
N LYS A 114 11.39 11.47 -11.76
CA LYS A 114 10.04 11.56 -12.34
C LYS A 114 9.65 12.99 -12.68
N GLU A 115 10.01 13.95 -11.83
CA GLU A 115 9.75 15.36 -12.06
C GLU A 115 10.54 15.92 -13.25
N GLN A 116 11.78 15.45 -13.45
CA GLN A 116 12.58 15.81 -14.63
C GLN A 116 11.95 15.26 -15.91
N LYS A 117 11.59 13.98 -15.94
CA LYS A 117 10.90 13.36 -17.08
C LYS A 117 9.55 13.96 -17.41
N ALA A 118 8.87 14.56 -16.44
CA ALA A 118 7.57 15.22 -16.68
C ALA A 118 7.72 16.63 -17.28
N LYS A 119 8.94 17.19 -17.28
CA LYS A 119 9.26 18.51 -17.85
C LYS A 119 9.86 18.42 -19.25
N GLU A 120 10.31 17.24 -19.66
CA GLU A 120 10.74 16.89 -21.02
C GLU A 120 9.52 16.55 -21.89
#